data_AF-A0A517N220-F1
#
_entry.id   AF-A0A517N220-F1
#
_cell.length_a   1.000
_cell.length_b   1.000
_cell.length_c   1.000
_cell.angle_alpha   90.00
_cell.angle_beta   90.00
_cell.angle_gamma   90.00
#
_symmetry.space_group_name_H-M   'P 1'
#
loop_
_entity.id
_entity.type
_entity.pdbx_description
1 polymer ?
#
loop_
_entity_poly.entity_id
_entity_poly.type
_entity_poly.pdbx_seq_one_letter_code
_entity_poly.pdbx_strand_id
1 'polypeptide(L)'
;MNSQYALLAKDRVPSRDEWQKSIDNCGFDFQIDPELKPFEDSGYLPCKLSGKDAGFEIYYDTSPETLAQFSSIAPSASCSIEFGWGGEMIECASAMIASYSLAKDFGAIVSYEGEKPYQDLEPFLNDTNAIIEDAMK
;
A
#
# COMPACT_ATOMS: atom_id res chain seq x y z
N MET A 1 -13.88 8.58 2.75
CA MET A 1 -12.60 7.91 2.99
C MET A 1 -12.44 6.91 1.87
N ASN A 2 -11.30 6.94 1.21
CA ASN A 2 -10.97 6.02 0.12
C ASN A 2 -10.08 4.91 0.68
N SER A 3 -10.24 3.69 0.19
CA SER A 3 -9.45 2.55 0.65
C SER A 3 -8.92 1.73 -0.52
N GLN A 4 -7.68 1.26 -0.37
CA GLN A 4 -7.00 0.32 -1.26
C GLN A 4 -6.49 -0.85 -0.43
N TYR A 5 -6.55 -2.05 -0.99
CA TYR A 5 -6.15 -3.28 -0.30
C TYR A 5 -4.96 -3.92 -0.99
N ALA A 6 -3.95 -4.33 -0.21
CA ALA A 6 -2.88 -5.21 -0.66
C ALA A 6 -3.05 -6.59 -0.01
N LEU A 7 -3.24 -7.62 -0.85
CA LEU A 7 -3.51 -8.98 -0.42
C LEU A 7 -2.30 -9.87 -0.69
N LEU A 8 -1.76 -10.48 0.35
CA LEU A 8 -0.55 -11.28 0.27
C LEU A 8 -0.51 -12.40 1.31
N ALA A 9 0.50 -13.26 1.20
CA ALA A 9 0.76 -14.23 2.26
C ALA A 9 1.30 -13.51 3.50
N LYS A 10 0.87 -13.92 4.71
CA LYS A 10 1.25 -13.28 5.97
C LYS A 10 2.77 -13.26 6.18
N ASP A 11 3.46 -14.33 5.79
CA ASP A 11 4.91 -14.47 5.86
C ASP A 11 5.67 -13.69 4.77
N ARG A 12 4.95 -13.09 3.83
CA ARG A 12 5.47 -12.18 2.80
C ARG A 12 5.28 -10.71 3.16
N VAL A 13 4.62 -10.39 4.28
CA VAL A 13 4.56 -9.02 4.78
C VAL A 13 5.97 -8.61 5.23
N PRO A 14 6.57 -7.58 4.61
CA PRO A 14 7.94 -7.19 4.90
C PRO A 14 8.07 -6.56 6.28
N SER A 15 9.28 -6.60 6.84
CA SER A 15 9.67 -5.63 7.87
C SER A 15 9.69 -4.21 7.31
N ARG A 16 9.67 -3.20 8.18
CA ARG A 16 9.77 -1.78 7.78
C ARG A 16 10.97 -1.51 6.88
N ASP A 17 12.14 -2.05 7.24
CA ASP A 17 13.38 -1.83 6.49
C ASP A 17 13.35 -2.50 5.11
N GLU A 18 12.78 -3.70 5.00
CA GLU A 18 12.59 -4.38 3.72
C GLU A 18 11.60 -3.62 2.82
N TRP A 19 10.54 -3.07 3.41
CA TRP A 19 9.55 -2.28 2.67
C TRP A 19 10.16 -0.97 2.16
N GLN A 20 10.86 -0.23 3.03
CA GLN A 20 11.56 0.99 2.64
C GLN A 20 12.57 0.72 1.52
N LYS A 21 13.35 -0.38 1.64
CA LYS A 21 14.30 -0.78 0.59
C LYS A 21 13.61 -1.07 -0.74
N SER A 22 12.44 -1.70 -0.72
CA SER A 22 11.64 -1.93 -1.93
C SER A 22 11.19 -0.63 -2.58
N ILE A 23 10.70 0.32 -1.77
CA ILE A 23 10.32 1.66 -2.22
C ILE A 23 11.51 2.38 -2.88
N ASP A 24 12.67 2.37 -2.22
CA ASP A 24 13.89 2.97 -2.74
C ASP A 24 14.29 2.34 -4.10
N ASN A 25 14.19 1.02 -4.22
CA ASN A 25 14.45 0.28 -5.47
C ASN A 25 13.42 0.57 -6.58
N CYS A 26 12.23 1.08 -6.22
CA CYS A 26 11.26 1.57 -7.18
C CYS A 26 11.58 2.98 -7.69
N GLY A 27 12.48 3.70 -7.03
CA GLY A 27 12.89 5.05 -7.41
C GLY A 27 11.97 6.15 -6.90
N PHE A 28 11.10 5.86 -5.93
CA PHE A 28 10.25 6.88 -5.31
C PHE A 28 11.02 7.60 -4.19
N ASP A 29 10.96 8.93 -4.17
CA ASP A 29 11.43 9.74 -3.03
C ASP A 29 10.38 9.70 -1.91
N PHE A 30 10.27 8.55 -1.25
CA PHE A 30 9.23 8.28 -0.27
C PHE A 30 9.80 7.60 0.97
N GLN A 31 9.43 8.08 2.15
CA GLN A 31 9.89 7.57 3.44
C GLN A 31 8.69 7.16 4.29
N ILE A 32 8.61 5.88 4.64
CA ILE A 32 7.67 5.37 5.65
C ILE A 32 8.16 5.76 7.05
N ASP A 33 7.24 5.92 8.00
CA ASP A 33 7.55 6.11 9.42
C ASP A 33 8.69 5.18 9.88
N PRO A 34 9.80 5.72 10.41
CA PRO A 34 10.89 4.91 10.88
C PRO A 34 10.53 3.97 12.03
N GLU A 35 9.46 4.24 12.76
CA GLU A 35 9.01 3.47 13.91
C GLU A 35 7.95 2.42 13.57
N LEU A 36 7.52 2.32 12.30
CA LEU A 36 6.49 1.34 11.89
C LEU A 36 6.90 -0.09 12.24
N LYS A 37 5.98 -0.79 12.90
CA LYS A 37 6.00 -2.21 13.24
C LYS A 37 4.77 -2.88 12.61
N PRO A 38 4.94 -3.60 11.49
CA PRO A 38 3.86 -4.34 10.85
C PRO A 38 3.14 -5.25 11.84
N PHE A 39 1.80 -5.29 11.78
CA PHE A 39 0.90 -5.99 12.71
C PHE A 39 0.80 -5.45 14.16
N GLU A 40 1.70 -4.59 14.62
CA GLU A 40 1.58 -3.91 15.91
C GLU A 40 0.90 -2.54 15.75
N ASP A 41 1.28 -1.81 14.71
CA ASP A 41 0.74 -0.48 14.43
C ASP A 41 -0.53 -0.55 13.56
N SER A 42 -1.44 0.38 13.83
CA SER A 42 -2.70 0.52 13.10
C SER A 42 -3.23 1.96 13.22
N GLY A 43 -3.92 2.42 12.17
CA GLY A 43 -4.42 3.79 12.07
C GLY A 43 -3.47 4.67 11.26
N TYR A 44 -3.34 5.93 11.64
CA TYR A 44 -2.54 6.89 10.87
C TYR A 44 -1.05 6.57 10.90
N LEU A 45 -0.47 6.38 9.71
CA LEU A 45 0.94 6.16 9.46
C LEU A 45 1.55 7.42 8.81
N PRO A 46 2.38 8.19 9.52
CA PRO A 46 3.06 9.34 8.93
C PRO A 46 4.10 8.88 7.90
N CYS A 47 4.32 9.70 6.89
CA CYS A 47 5.33 9.45 5.86
C CYS A 47 5.82 10.77 5.28
N LYS A 48 6.85 10.68 4.41
CA LYS A 48 7.31 11.82 3.62
C LYS A 48 7.33 11.46 2.15
N LEU A 49 6.76 12.32 1.32
CA LEU A 49 6.84 12.24 -0.12
C LEU A 49 7.56 13.48 -0.66
N SER A 50 8.69 13.29 -1.33
CA SER A 50 9.55 14.37 -1.84
C SER A 50 9.91 15.39 -0.75
N GLY A 51 10.17 14.90 0.46
CA GLY A 51 10.48 15.70 1.65
C GLY A 51 9.30 16.44 2.31
N LYS A 52 8.08 16.37 1.74
CA LYS A 52 6.85 16.93 2.33
C LYS A 52 6.22 15.94 3.30
N ASP A 53 5.75 16.43 4.44
CA ASP A 53 5.00 15.60 5.40
C ASP A 53 3.65 15.18 4.81
N ALA A 54 3.32 13.91 4.97
CA ALA A 54 2.07 13.29 4.52
C ALA A 54 1.71 12.13 5.47
N GLY A 55 0.63 11.41 5.15
CA GLY A 55 0.29 10.17 5.83
C GLY A 55 -0.91 9.50 5.20
N PHE A 56 -1.15 8.27 5.60
CA PHE A 56 -2.31 7.47 5.23
C PHE A 56 -2.62 6.53 6.37
N GLU A 57 -3.82 5.97 6.41
CA GLU A 57 -4.19 4.97 7.41
C GLU A 57 -3.77 3.57 6.97
N ILE A 58 -3.30 2.74 7.90
CA ILE A 58 -2.92 1.36 7.65
C ILE A 58 -3.61 0.42 8.64
N TYR A 59 -4.19 -0.66 8.12
CA TYR A 59 -4.82 -1.72 8.93
C TYR A 59 -4.42 -3.09 8.40
N TYR A 60 -3.97 -3.96 9.30
CA TYR A 60 -3.62 -5.34 8.98
C TYR A 60 -4.72 -6.27 9.47
N ASP A 61 -5.22 -7.14 8.59
CA ASP A 61 -6.23 -8.13 8.92
C ASP A 61 -5.82 -9.52 8.44
N THR A 62 -5.91 -10.51 9.33
CA THR A 62 -5.65 -11.93 9.03
C THR A 62 -6.85 -12.81 9.37
N SER A 63 -8.02 -12.21 9.61
CA SER A 63 -9.24 -12.91 9.93
C SER A 63 -9.79 -13.64 8.70
N PRO A 64 -10.28 -14.88 8.85
CA PRO A 64 -10.89 -15.60 7.75
C PRO A 64 -12.09 -14.88 7.12
N GLU A 65 -12.83 -14.10 7.92
CA GLU A 65 -14.01 -13.36 7.48
C GLU A 65 -13.65 -12.25 6.49
N THR A 66 -12.62 -11.45 6.79
CA THR A 66 -12.10 -10.43 5.85
C THR A 66 -11.49 -11.07 4.62
N LEU A 67 -10.67 -12.10 4.79
CA LEU A 67 -10.03 -12.79 3.66
C LEU A 67 -11.03 -13.48 2.71
N ALA A 68 -12.16 -13.97 3.24
CA ALA A 68 -13.21 -14.57 2.43
C ALA A 68 -13.85 -13.57 1.44
N GLN A 69 -13.85 -12.27 1.75
CA GLN A 69 -14.35 -11.23 0.84
C GLN A 69 -13.49 -11.12 -0.43
N PHE A 70 -12.21 -11.50 -0.33
CA PHE A 70 -11.24 -11.40 -1.42
C PHE A 70 -10.87 -12.74 -2.05
N SER A 71 -11.51 -13.85 -1.66
CA SER A 71 -11.13 -15.19 -2.12
C SER A 71 -11.23 -15.37 -3.64
N SER A 72 -12.09 -14.59 -4.30
CA SER A 72 -12.25 -14.61 -5.75
C SER A 72 -11.08 -13.99 -6.51
N ILE A 73 -10.30 -13.10 -5.87
CA ILE A 73 -9.17 -12.40 -6.49
C ILE A 73 -7.82 -12.84 -5.94
N ALA A 74 -7.75 -13.21 -4.66
CA ALA A 74 -6.52 -13.64 -4.00
C ALA A 74 -6.79 -14.87 -3.11
N PRO A 75 -7.12 -16.04 -3.69
CA PRO A 75 -7.53 -17.23 -2.93
C PRO A 75 -6.45 -17.79 -1.99
N SER A 76 -5.19 -17.39 -2.18
CA SER A 76 -4.05 -17.81 -1.35
C SER A 76 -3.56 -16.74 -0.37
N ALA A 77 -4.22 -15.57 -0.33
CA ALA A 77 -3.86 -14.53 0.63
C ALA A 77 -4.17 -14.99 2.06
N SER A 78 -3.26 -14.67 2.98
CA SER A 78 -3.43 -14.90 4.43
C SER A 78 -3.28 -13.62 5.24
N CYS A 79 -3.15 -12.48 4.56
CA CYS A 79 -3.18 -11.15 5.12
C CYS A 79 -3.79 -10.17 4.12
N SER A 80 -4.60 -9.26 4.63
CA SER A 80 -5.03 -8.04 3.97
C SER A 80 -4.37 -6.85 4.65
N ILE A 81 -3.82 -5.94 3.88
CA ILE A 81 -3.36 -4.63 4.35
C ILE A 81 -4.26 -3.58 3.68
N GLU A 82 -5.05 -2.88 4.47
CA GLU A 82 -5.85 -1.75 4.01
C GLU A 82 -5.05 -0.45 4.13
N PHE A 83 -5.13 0.37 3.09
CA PHE A 83 -4.54 1.70 2.98
C PHE A 83 -5.68 2.71 2.81
N GLY A 84 -5.92 3.56 3.81
CA GLY A 84 -7.00 4.54 3.84
C GLY A 84 -6.52 5.99 3.70
N TRP A 85 -7.29 6.87 3.04
CA TRP A 85 -7.00 8.30 3.01
C TRP A 85 -8.25 9.20 2.95
N GLY A 86 -8.09 10.45 3.37
CA GLY A 86 -9.17 11.42 3.54
C GLY A 86 -9.61 12.09 2.25
N GLY A 87 -8.68 12.33 1.33
CA GLY A 87 -8.95 12.88 0.00
C GLY A 87 -7.84 13.75 -0.59
N GLU A 88 -6.81 14.08 0.19
CA GLU A 88 -5.67 14.84 -0.32
C GLU A 88 -4.84 13.96 -1.27
N MET A 89 -4.41 14.52 -2.40
CA MET A 89 -3.68 13.75 -3.41
C MET A 89 -2.34 13.24 -2.90
N ILE A 90 -1.70 13.94 -1.95
CA ILE A 90 -0.45 13.49 -1.33
C ILE A 90 -0.65 12.25 -0.45
N GLU A 91 -1.80 12.12 0.20
CA GLU A 91 -2.16 10.93 0.99
C GLU A 91 -2.44 9.74 0.04
N CYS A 92 -3.17 10.00 -1.05
CA CYS A 92 -3.44 9.03 -2.11
C CYS A 92 -2.12 8.51 -2.73
N ALA A 93 -1.22 9.42 -3.12
CA ALA A 93 0.10 9.08 -3.66
C ALA A 93 0.89 8.20 -2.69
N SER A 94 0.86 8.54 -1.40
CA SER A 94 1.55 7.78 -0.35
C SER A 94 1.02 6.35 -0.23
N ALA A 95 -0.30 6.19 -0.20
CA ALA A 95 -0.95 4.87 -0.19
C ALA A 95 -0.62 4.04 -1.44
N MET A 96 -0.61 4.67 -2.62
CA MET A 96 -0.28 3.99 -3.89
C MET A 96 1.18 3.56 -3.95
N ILE A 97 2.14 4.40 -3.54
CA ILE A 97 3.57 4.03 -3.48
C ILE A 97 3.79 2.84 -2.53
N ALA A 98 3.20 2.93 -1.33
CA ALA A 98 3.35 1.89 -0.31
C ALA A 98 2.80 0.54 -0.80
N SER A 99 1.61 0.51 -1.39
CA SER A 99 1.01 -0.72 -1.91
C SER A 99 1.65 -1.20 -3.23
N TYR A 100 2.14 -0.31 -4.09
CA TYR A 100 2.89 -0.69 -5.30
C TYR A 100 4.16 -1.47 -4.99
N SER A 101 4.95 -1.01 -4.02
CA SER A 101 6.16 -1.71 -3.60
C SER A 101 5.86 -3.11 -3.04
N LEU A 102 4.75 -3.27 -2.31
CA LEU A 102 4.23 -4.59 -1.90
C LEU A 102 3.89 -5.48 -3.10
N ALA A 103 3.22 -4.93 -4.12
CA ALA A 103 2.90 -5.69 -5.32
C ALA A 103 4.16 -6.14 -6.06
N LYS A 104 5.13 -5.23 -6.23
CA LYS A 104 6.34 -5.46 -7.02
C LYS A 104 7.27 -6.51 -6.41
N ASP A 105 7.61 -6.39 -5.13
CA ASP A 105 8.68 -7.20 -4.52
C ASP A 105 8.15 -8.30 -3.58
N PHE A 106 6.92 -8.13 -3.06
CA PHE A 106 6.35 -9.03 -2.05
C PHE A 106 5.23 -9.92 -2.60
N GLY A 107 4.74 -9.62 -3.80
CA GLY A 107 3.73 -10.42 -4.51
C GLY A 107 2.31 -10.10 -4.07
N ALA A 108 2.07 -8.89 -3.56
CA ALA A 108 0.73 -8.46 -3.21
C ALA A 108 -0.16 -8.28 -4.44
N ILE A 109 -1.41 -8.73 -4.34
CA ILE A 109 -2.47 -8.41 -5.28
C ILE A 109 -3.16 -7.16 -4.75
N VAL A 110 -3.11 -6.07 -5.52
CA VAL A 110 -3.61 -4.77 -5.08
C VAL A 110 -4.91 -4.43 -5.78
N SER A 111 -5.92 -4.05 -4.99
CA SER A 111 -7.25 -3.68 -5.48
C SER A 111 -7.75 -2.43 -4.78
N TYR A 112 -8.34 -1.52 -5.54
CA TYR A 112 -9.15 -0.45 -4.97
C TYR A 112 -10.50 -1.00 -4.48
N GLU A 113 -11.12 -0.34 -3.50
CA GLU A 113 -12.42 -0.75 -2.95
C GLU A 113 -13.48 -0.91 -4.07
N GLY A 114 -14.08 -2.11 -4.15
CA GLY A 114 -15.14 -2.43 -5.11
C GLY A 114 -14.67 -2.59 -6.56
N GLU A 115 -13.38 -2.44 -6.84
CA GLU A 115 -12.82 -2.60 -8.19
C GLU A 115 -12.12 -3.95 -8.37
N LYS A 116 -11.69 -4.21 -9.61
CA LYS A 116 -10.83 -5.36 -9.91
C LYS A 116 -9.39 -5.00 -9.54
N PRO A 117 -8.58 -5.98 -9.11
CA PRO A 117 -7.18 -5.73 -8.85
C PRO A 117 -6.43 -5.35 -10.12
N TYR A 118 -5.35 -4.59 -9.94
CA TYR A 118 -4.36 -4.38 -10.99
C TYR A 118 -3.87 -5.74 -11.52
N GLN A 119 -3.93 -5.92 -12.83
CA GLN A 119 -3.48 -7.17 -13.48
C GLN A 119 -1.97 -7.19 -13.70
N ASP A 120 -1.38 -6.00 -13.91
CA ASP A 120 0.02 -5.81 -14.27
C ASP A 120 0.62 -4.63 -13.49
N LEU A 121 1.93 -4.67 -13.27
CA LEU A 121 2.65 -3.62 -12.55
C LEU A 121 2.82 -2.34 -13.38
N GLU A 122 2.81 -2.42 -14.71
CA GLU A 122 3.03 -1.23 -15.56
C GLU A 122 1.88 -0.23 -15.49
N PRO A 123 0.59 -0.61 -15.66
CA PRO A 123 -0.53 0.29 -15.43
C PRO A 123 -0.55 0.85 -14.00
N PHE A 124 -0.26 0.01 -13.01
CA PHE A 124 -0.24 0.45 -11.62
C PHE A 124 0.87 1.49 -11.35
N LEU A 125 2.06 1.29 -11.92
CA LEU A 125 3.15 2.25 -11.85
C LEU A 125 2.78 3.57 -12.54
N ASN A 126 2.14 3.50 -13.71
CA ASN A 126 1.71 4.69 -14.45
C ASN A 126 0.69 5.51 -13.66
N ASP A 127 -0.32 4.87 -13.07
CA ASP A 127 -1.31 5.54 -12.23
C ASP A 127 -0.66 6.13 -10.97
N THR A 128 0.24 5.38 -10.33
CA THR A 128 0.99 5.86 -9.15
C THR A 128 1.78 7.12 -9.49
N ASN A 129 2.50 7.14 -10.62
CA ASN A 129 3.24 8.33 -11.07
C ASN A 129 2.32 9.51 -11.41
N ALA A 130 1.18 9.26 -12.05
CA ALA A 130 0.21 10.32 -12.36
C ALA A 130 -0.35 10.99 -11.09
N ILE A 131 -0.64 10.20 -10.06
CA ILE A 131 -1.10 10.71 -8.76
C ILE A 131 0.02 11.46 -8.02
N ILE A 132 1.27 10.99 -8.09
CA ILE A 132 2.43 11.73 -7.55
C ILE A 132 2.55 13.09 -8.23
N GLU A 133 2.45 13.15 -9.56
CA GLU A 133 2.52 14.42 -10.30
C GLU A 133 1.39 15.38 -9.88
N ASP A 134 0.18 14.88 -9.68
CA ASP A 134 -0.94 15.70 -9.24
C ASP A 134 -0.77 16.21 -7.80
N ALA A 135 -0.25 15.36 -6.90
CA ALA A 135 0.06 15.71 -5.52
C ALA A 135 1.17 16.77 -5.38
N MET A 136 1.99 16.97 -6.42
CA MET A 136 3.10 17.93 -6.40
C MET A 136 2.76 19.30 -7.01
N LYS A 137 1.56 19.48 -7.56
CA LYS A 137 1.06 20.77 -8.05
C LYS A 137 0.74 21.73 -6.91
#